data_AF-A0A6I3LJG0-F1
#
_entry.id   AF-A0A6I3LJG0-F1
#
_cell.length_a   1.000
_cell.length_b   1.000
_cell.length_c   1.000
_cell.angle_alpha   90.00
_cell.angle_beta   90.00
_cell.angle_gamma   90.00
#
_symmetry.space_group_name_H-M   'P 1'
#
loop_
_entity.id
_entity.type
_entity.pdbx_description
1 polymer ?
#
loop_
_entity_poly.entity_id
_entity_poly.type
_entity_poly.pdbx_seq_one_letter_code
_entity_poly.pdbx_strand_id
1 'polypeptide(L)'
;SKPSFETWMKSTKAHSLQGDTLTITAPNEFARDWLESRYLHLIADTIYELTGEELSIKFVIPQNQDVEDFMPKPQVKKAVKEDTSDFPQ
;
A
#
# COMPACT_ATOMS: atom_id res chain seq x y z
N SER A 1 -3.97 2.19 -25.87
CA SER A 1 -3.76 1.49 -24.57
C SER A 1 -2.98 2.40 -23.62
N LYS A 2 -3.65 3.07 -22.67
CA LYS A 2 -2.98 3.83 -21.59
C LYS A 2 -3.86 4.27 -20.40
N PRO A 3 -5.20 4.49 -20.50
CA PRO A 3 -5.94 4.96 -19.33
C PRO A 3 -6.10 3.87 -18.27
N SER A 4 -6.34 2.61 -18.66
CA SER A 4 -6.58 1.51 -17.71
C SER A 4 -5.39 1.21 -16.78
N PHE A 5 -4.16 1.27 -17.30
CA PHE A 5 -2.97 1.06 -16.47
C PHE A 5 -2.77 2.22 -15.49
N GLU A 6 -2.91 3.47 -15.96
CA GLU A 6 -2.76 4.63 -15.08
C GLU A 6 -3.88 4.73 -14.04
N THR A 7 -5.10 4.28 -14.36
CA THR A 7 -6.21 4.30 -13.40
C THR A 7 -6.08 3.22 -12.34
N TRP A 8 -5.72 1.99 -12.72
CA TRP A 8 -5.77 0.86 -11.80
C TRP A 8 -4.43 0.52 -11.15
N MET A 9 -3.29 0.79 -11.82
CA MET A 9 -1.96 0.37 -11.35
C MET A 9 -1.18 1.51 -10.70
N LYS A 10 -1.36 2.76 -11.14
CA LYS A 10 -0.63 3.95 -10.60
C LYS A 10 -0.88 4.21 -9.11
N SER A 11 -2.08 3.86 -8.64
CA SER A 11 -2.46 4.02 -7.23
C SER A 11 -2.17 2.79 -6.38
N THR A 12 -1.57 1.75 -6.96
CA THR A 12 -1.13 0.56 -6.20
C THR A 12 0.24 0.79 -5.60
N LYS A 13 0.50 0.13 -4.47
CA LYS A 13 1.80 0.16 -3.82
C LYS A 13 2.24 -1.26 -3.49
N ALA A 14 3.52 -1.55 -3.67
CA ALA A 14 4.10 -2.76 -3.09
C ALA A 14 4.03 -2.63 -1.56
N HIS A 15 3.37 -3.59 -0.91
CA HIS A 15 3.21 -3.61 0.54
C HIS A 15 4.38 -4.33 1.19
N SER A 16 4.72 -5.52 0.70
CA SER A 16 5.79 -6.36 1.22
C SER A 16 6.13 -7.46 0.22
N LEU A 17 7.38 -7.89 0.23
CA LEU A 17 7.84 -9.11 -0.42
C LEU A 17 8.35 -10.05 0.67
N GLN A 18 7.71 -11.19 0.84
CA GLN A 18 8.08 -12.20 1.83
C GLN A 18 8.28 -13.54 1.15
N GLY A 19 9.53 -14.02 1.11
CA GLY A 19 9.90 -15.20 0.33
C GLY A 19 9.43 -15.06 -1.11
N ASP A 20 8.61 -16.00 -1.56
CA ASP A 20 8.08 -16.05 -2.92
C ASP A 20 6.73 -15.32 -3.08
N THR A 21 6.30 -14.50 -2.12
CA THR A 21 4.99 -13.81 -2.18
C THR A 21 5.12 -12.30 -2.19
N LEU A 22 4.70 -11.67 -3.29
CA LEU A 22 4.58 -10.22 -3.43
C LEU A 22 3.16 -9.77 -3.06
N THR A 23 3.06 -8.91 -2.04
CA THR A 23 1.79 -8.30 -1.63
C THR A 23 1.69 -6.88 -2.19
N ILE A 24 0.59 -6.58 -2.89
CA ILE A 24 0.31 -5.29 -3.50
C ILE A 24 -0.95 -4.68 -2.87
N THR A 25 -0.86 -3.45 -2.39
CA THR A 25 -2.01 -2.71 -1.87
C THR A 25 -2.76 -2.01 -3.01
N ALA A 26 -4.04 -2.30 -3.15
CA ALA A 26 -4.97 -1.62 -4.06
C ALA A 26 -5.75 -0.51 -3.32
N PRO A 27 -6.17 0.56 -4.02
CA PRO A 27 -6.84 1.70 -3.38
C PRO A 27 -8.24 1.39 -2.84
N ASN A 28 -8.93 0.39 -3.40
CA ASN A 28 -10.26 -0.05 -2.97
C ASN A 28 -10.51 -1.51 -3.42
N GLU A 29 -11.63 -2.09 -2.97
CA GLU A 29 -11.98 -3.49 -3.26
C GLU A 29 -12.20 -3.75 -4.76
N PHE A 30 -12.86 -2.83 -5.48
CA PHE A 30 -13.05 -2.98 -6.94
C PHE A 30 -11.73 -3.00 -7.69
N ALA A 31 -10.78 -2.15 -7.30
CA ALA A 31 -9.44 -2.14 -7.88
C ALA A 31 -8.70 -3.45 -7.57
N ARG A 32 -8.82 -3.97 -6.34
CA ARG A 32 -8.25 -5.27 -5.97
C ARG A 32 -8.75 -6.38 -6.90
N ASP A 33 -10.07 -6.51 -7.03
CA ASP A 33 -10.71 -7.54 -7.84
C ASP A 33 -10.35 -7.43 -9.32
N TRP A 34 -10.30 -6.19 -9.83
CA TRP A 34 -9.93 -5.92 -11.22
C TRP A 34 -8.47 -6.22 -11.52
N LEU A 35 -7.56 -5.85 -10.61
CA LEU A 35 -6.14 -6.15 -10.72
C LEU A 35 -5.88 -7.64 -10.65
N GLU A 36 -6.55 -8.35 -9.74
CA GLU A 36 -6.45 -9.79 -9.61
C GLU A 36 -6.96 -10.51 -10.87
N SER A 37 -8.09 -10.07 -11.43
CA SER A 37 -8.66 -10.70 -12.62
C SER A 37 -7.88 -10.42 -13.91
N ARG A 38 -7.32 -9.22 -14.06
CA ARG A 38 -6.78 -8.76 -15.35
C ARG A 38 -5.26 -8.61 -15.38
N TYR A 39 -4.65 -8.31 -14.24
CA TYR A 39 -3.24 -7.95 -14.14
C TYR A 39 -2.40 -8.98 -13.38
N LEU A 40 -3.00 -9.92 -12.65
CA LEU A 40 -2.28 -10.98 -11.93
C LEU A 40 -1.29 -11.71 -12.84
N HIS A 41 -1.75 -12.24 -13.96
CA HIS A 41 -0.90 -13.00 -14.89
C HIS A 41 0.19 -12.11 -15.50
N LEU A 42 -0.14 -10.87 -15.87
CA LEU A 42 0.85 -9.95 -16.44
C LEU A 42 1.97 -9.63 -15.45
N ILE A 43 1.62 -9.37 -14.19
CA ILE A 43 2.60 -9.05 -13.15
C ILE A 43 3.43 -10.28 -12.81
N ALA A 44 2.82 -11.48 -12.75
CA ALA A 44 3.53 -12.73 -12.48
C ALA A 44 4.57 -13.02 -13.55
N ASP A 45 4.17 -12.91 -14.82
CA ASP A 45 5.03 -13.12 -15.99
C ASP A 45 6.18 -12.09 -16.01
N THR A 46 5.88 -10.82 -15.78
CA THR A 46 6.90 -9.76 -15.71
C THR A 46 7.92 -10.02 -14.61
N ILE A 47 7.47 -10.46 -13.43
CA ILE A 47 8.36 -10.78 -12.31
C ILE A 47 9.24 -11.97 -12.68
N TYR A 48 8.65 -13.04 -13.22
CA TYR A 48 9.38 -14.22 -13.64
C TYR A 48 10.43 -13.89 -14.70
N GLU A 49 10.13 -13.02 -15.66
CA GLU A 49 11.12 -12.54 -16.64
C GLU A 49 12.27 -11.73 -16.00
N LEU A 50 12.00 -11.02 -14.90
CA LEU A 50 12.99 -10.18 -14.22
C LEU A 50 13.86 -10.94 -13.22
N THR A 51 13.29 -11.88 -12.47
CA THR A 51 13.97 -12.62 -11.39
C THR A 51 14.34 -14.04 -11.78
N GLY A 52 13.65 -14.63 -12.76
CA GLY A 52 13.72 -16.06 -13.08
C GLY A 52 12.97 -16.95 -12.09
N GLU A 53 12.19 -16.38 -11.17
CA GLU A 53 11.50 -17.08 -10.08
C GLU A 53 9.99 -16.82 -10.13
N GLU A 54 9.20 -17.85 -9.85
CA GLU A 54 7.73 -17.76 -9.85
C GLU A 54 7.24 -17.20 -8.51
N LEU A 55 6.95 -15.90 -8.47
CA LEU A 55 6.37 -15.27 -7.28
C LEU A 55 4.83 -15.33 -7.30
N SER A 56 4.25 -15.67 -6.16
CA SER A 56 2.83 -15.55 -5.88
C SER A 56 2.45 -14.08 -5.61
N ILE A 57 1.42 -13.59 -6.29
CA ILE A 57 0.97 -12.21 -6.12
C ILE A 57 -0.32 -12.19 -5.32
N LYS A 58 -0.37 -11.35 -4.29
CA LYS A 58 -1.57 -11.12 -3.48
C LYS A 58 -1.94 -9.65 -3.47
N PHE A 59 -3.22 -9.36 -3.70
CA PHE A 59 -3.75 -8.01 -3.59
C PHE A 59 -4.48 -7.81 -2.27
N VAL A 60 -4.19 -6.71 -1.58
CA VAL A 60 -4.83 -6.33 -0.31
C VAL A 60 -5.40 -4.92 -0.42
N ILE A 61 -6.47 -4.65 0.34
CA ILE A 61 -6.95 -3.27 0.54
C ILE A 61 -6.32 -2.72 1.84
N PRO A 62 -6.09 -1.41 1.95
CA PRO A 62 -5.60 -0.83 3.21
C PRO A 62 -6.67 -0.97 4.30
N GLN A 63 -6.57 -2.01 5.12
CA GLN A 63 -7.37 -2.14 6.35
C GLN A 63 -6.64 -1.42 7.49
N ASN A 64 -6.84 -0.11 7.61
CA ASN A 64 -6.57 0.72 8.79
C ASN A 64 -5.29 0.42 9.63
N GLN A 65 -4.21 -0.03 9.01
CA GLN A 65 -2.89 -0.13 9.63
C GLN A 65 -1.99 0.90 8.98
N ASP A 66 -1.80 1.98 9.74
CA ASP A 66 -0.56 2.72 9.85
C ASP A 66 0.22 2.88 8.53
N VAL A 67 -0.16 3.92 7.78
CA VAL A 67 0.67 4.57 6.74
C VAL A 67 1.95 5.21 7.34
N GLU A 68 2.48 4.67 8.44
CA GLU A 68 3.50 5.29 9.27
C GLU A 68 4.94 4.88 8.93
N ASP A 69 5.19 3.94 8.03
CA ASP A 69 6.56 3.44 7.79
C ASP A 69 7.26 3.94 6.52
N PHE A 70 6.58 4.64 5.61
CA PHE A 70 7.21 5.12 4.36
C PHE A 70 7.02 6.60 4.03
N MET A 71 6.60 7.41 5.00
CA MET A 71 6.79 8.85 4.94
C MET A 71 7.87 9.24 5.96
N PRO A 72 8.91 10.03 5.60
CA PRO A 72 9.67 10.72 6.61
C PRO A 72 8.71 11.68 7.32
N LYS A 73 8.18 11.26 8.47
CA LYS A 73 7.34 12.11 9.31
C LYS A 73 8.17 13.35 9.70
N PRO A 74 7.70 14.59 9.48
CA PRO A 74 8.37 15.75 10.04
C PRO A 74 8.30 15.61 11.56
N GLN A 75 9.47 15.56 12.19
CA GLN A 75 9.61 15.41 13.64
C GLN A 75 9.06 16.65 14.34
N VAL A 76 7.77 16.68 14.65
CA VAL A 76 7.22 17.66 15.60
C VAL A 76 7.56 17.15 17.00
N LYS A 77 8.61 17.75 17.58
CA LYS A 77 9.02 17.54 18.97
C LYS A 77 7.83 17.79 19.90
N LYS A 78 7.42 16.77 20.64
CA LYS A 78 6.51 16.89 21.79
C LYS A 78 7.23 17.63 22.94
N ALA A 79 6.64 18.71 23.42
CA ALA A 79 6.74 19.15 24.82
C ALA A 79 5.31 19.54 25.27
N VAL A 80 4.65 18.66 26.04
CA VAL A 80 4.27 18.85 27.47
C VAL A 80 2.95 19.63 27.60
N LYS A 81 1.82 18.92 27.62
CA LYS A 81 0.99 18.47 28.77
C LYS A 81 0.08 19.56 29.38
N GLU A 82 -1.23 19.33 29.24
CA GLU A 82 -2.35 19.75 30.11
C GLU A 82 -1.98 19.71 31.60
N ASP A 83 -2.46 20.60 32.47
CA ASP A 83 -3.81 20.69 33.09
C ASP A 83 -3.65 21.89 34.09
N THR A 84 -4.58 22.75 34.49
CA THR A 84 -5.95 22.55 34.96
C THR A 84 -6.57 23.94 35.12
N SER A 85 -7.87 24.03 34.87
CA SER A 85 -8.77 25.12 35.25
C SER A 85 -8.60 25.61 36.70
N ASP A 86 -8.63 26.92 36.93
CA ASP A 86 -9.43 27.55 38.00
C ASP A 86 -9.46 29.08 37.83
N PHE A 87 -10.64 29.64 37.56
CA PHE A 87 -10.94 31.07 37.68
C PHE A 87 -11.86 31.20 38.90
N PRO A 88 -11.54 32.08 39.86
CA PRO A 88 -12.63 32.83 40.47
C PRO A 88 -12.32 34.33 40.69
N GLN A 89 -13.33 35.11 40.30
CA GLN A 89 -13.79 36.46 40.66
C GLN A 89 -12.83 37.65 40.61
#